data_AF-A0A3N5LYS9-F1
#
_entry.id   AF-A0A3N5LYS9-F1
#
_cell.length_a   1.000
_cell.length_b   1.000
_cell.length_c   1.000
_cell.angle_alpha   90.00
_cell.angle_beta   90.00
_cell.angle_gamma   90.00
#
_symmetry.space_group_name_H-M   'P 1'
#
loop_
_entity.id
_entity.type
_entity.pdbx_description
1 polymer ?
#
loop_
_entity_poly.entity_id
_entity_poly.type
_entity_poly.pdbx_seq_one_letter_code
_entity_poly.pdbx_strand_id
1 'polypeptide(L)'
;MDINSFINPPGFTTGILVVTLAWLGYLSWYDIQKGERPPHAAWVLAPFVIAVAIRLLAGGYSLAALATAALVVSNRKQMAERCRRLASGIGIAIVILSTLASLPSHPTGTLAMLAFWLSWELAPEFIGGADALVSMTLFLLWPQYGLLIAILAGHLLATLGLLAWDGYRKRKLTLMHRIPGMPVLAVSVVFFALLYLR
;
A
#
# COMPACT_ATOMS: atom_id res chain seq x y z
N MET A 1 -25.35 -19.84 -14.23
CA MET A 1 -24.05 -19.78 -13.52
C MET A 1 -23.82 -18.32 -13.19
N ASP A 2 -23.82 -17.98 -11.91
CA ASP A 2 -23.81 -16.59 -11.45
C ASP A 2 -22.40 -16.00 -11.64
N ILE A 3 -22.26 -14.84 -12.29
CA ILE A 3 -20.96 -14.20 -12.56
C ILE A 3 -20.18 -14.01 -11.26
N ASN A 4 -20.90 -13.77 -10.15
CA ASN A 4 -20.31 -13.62 -8.82
C ASN A 4 -19.64 -14.91 -8.31
N SER A 5 -20.15 -16.09 -8.67
CA SER A 5 -19.56 -17.40 -8.30
C SER A 5 -18.29 -17.74 -9.09
N PHE A 6 -18.11 -17.12 -10.27
CA PHE A 6 -16.90 -17.25 -11.08
C PHE A 6 -15.80 -16.28 -10.61
N ILE A 7 -16.19 -15.10 -10.12
CA ILE A 7 -15.26 -14.05 -9.65
C ILE A 7 -14.75 -14.32 -8.22
N ASN A 8 -15.57 -14.91 -7.35
CA ASN A 8 -15.19 -15.26 -5.97
C ASN A 8 -15.50 -16.74 -5.67
N PRO A 9 -14.68 -17.68 -6.18
CA PRO A 9 -14.85 -19.08 -5.83
C PRO A 9 -14.65 -19.31 -4.32
N PRO A 10 -15.23 -20.36 -3.74
CA PRO A 10 -14.99 -20.73 -2.35
C PRO A 10 -13.49 -20.85 -2.07
N GLY A 11 -13.00 -20.17 -1.03
CA GLY A 11 -11.57 -20.16 -0.68
C GLY A 11 -10.71 -19.15 -1.44
N PHE A 12 -11.27 -18.35 -2.37
CA PHE A 12 -10.52 -17.29 -3.07
C PHE A 12 -9.89 -16.27 -2.12
N THR A 13 -10.66 -15.78 -1.14
CA THR A 13 -10.17 -14.87 -0.10
C THR A 13 -9.02 -15.48 0.71
N THR A 14 -9.15 -16.74 1.08
CA THR A 14 -8.10 -17.47 1.81
C THR A 14 -6.85 -17.67 0.94
N GLY A 15 -7.02 -17.98 -0.34
CA GLY A 15 -5.92 -18.10 -1.30
C GLY A 15 -5.16 -16.79 -1.47
N ILE A 16 -5.87 -15.68 -1.68
CA ILE A 16 -5.26 -14.33 -1.76
C ILE A 16 -4.54 -14.01 -0.46
N LEU A 17 -5.13 -14.32 0.70
CA LEU A 17 -4.50 -14.07 2.00
C LEU A 17 -3.17 -14.84 2.15
N VAL A 18 -3.16 -16.14 1.86
CA VAL A 18 -1.94 -16.98 1.96
C VAL A 18 -0.86 -16.45 1.03
N VAL A 19 -1.20 -16.15 -0.22
CA VAL A 19 -0.26 -15.57 -1.20
C VAL A 19 0.24 -14.21 -0.74
N THR A 20 -0.65 -13.36 -0.20
CA THR A 20 -0.28 -12.03 0.31
C THR A 20 0.67 -12.12 1.50
N LEU A 21 0.42 -13.03 2.44
CA LEU A 21 1.28 -13.23 3.60
C LEU A 21 2.65 -13.82 3.20
N ALA A 22 2.69 -14.76 2.25
CA ALA A 22 3.94 -15.27 1.72
C ALA A 22 4.76 -14.17 1.02
N TRP A 23 4.09 -13.34 0.22
CA TRP A 23 4.69 -12.18 -0.44
C TRP A 23 5.21 -11.14 0.55
N LEU A 24 4.40 -10.71 1.51
CA LEU A 24 4.80 -9.77 2.56
C LEU A 24 5.91 -10.34 3.45
N GLY A 25 5.89 -11.63 3.74
CA GLY A 25 6.96 -12.32 4.47
C GLY A 25 8.29 -12.26 3.73
N TYR A 26 8.27 -12.48 2.41
CA TYR A 26 9.44 -12.32 1.55
C TYR A 26 9.95 -10.86 1.51
N LEU A 27 9.06 -9.88 1.33
CA LEU A 27 9.43 -8.46 1.35
C LEU A 27 9.98 -8.04 2.72
N SER A 28 9.37 -8.51 3.81
CA SER A 28 9.79 -8.26 5.20
C SER A 28 11.19 -8.81 5.46
N TRP A 29 11.47 -10.04 5.03
CA TRP A 29 12.79 -10.64 5.13
C TRP A 29 13.84 -9.82 4.38
N TYR A 30 13.51 -9.37 3.17
CA TYR A 30 14.41 -8.55 2.35
C TYR A 30 14.71 -7.19 3.02
N ASP A 31 13.67 -6.53 3.53
CA ASP A 31 13.74 -5.23 4.21
C ASP A 31 14.64 -5.30 5.46
N ILE A 32 14.50 -6.36 6.25
CA ILE A 32 15.33 -6.61 7.45
C ILE A 32 16.80 -6.90 7.09
N GLN A 33 17.04 -7.74 6.07
CA GLN A 33 18.39 -8.22 5.74
C GLN A 33 19.25 -7.18 5.02
N LYS A 34 18.67 -6.42 4.10
CA LYS A 34 19.46 -5.61 3.16
C LYS A 34 19.53 -4.13 3.47
N GLY A 35 18.73 -3.64 4.42
CA GLY A 35 18.78 -2.26 4.92
C GLY A 35 18.63 -1.20 3.83
N GLU A 36 17.48 -0.50 3.81
CA GLU A 36 17.17 0.66 2.94
C GLU A 36 17.26 0.45 1.42
N ARG A 37 17.82 -0.66 0.93
CA ARG A 37 17.76 -1.01 -0.49
C ARG A 37 16.39 -1.61 -0.75
N PRO A 38 15.56 -1.01 -1.61
CA PRO A 38 14.26 -1.58 -1.92
C PRO A 38 14.43 -2.97 -2.57
N PRO A 39 13.50 -3.92 -2.32
CA PRO A 39 13.39 -5.13 -3.14
C PRO A 39 13.29 -4.72 -4.61
N HIS A 40 13.77 -5.57 -5.53
CA HIS A 40 13.69 -5.25 -6.97
C HIS A 40 12.27 -4.78 -7.28
N ALA A 41 12.13 -3.60 -7.89
CA ALA A 41 10.84 -2.92 -8.07
C ALA A 41 9.76 -3.84 -8.68
N ALA A 42 10.17 -4.82 -9.48
CA ALA A 42 9.33 -5.88 -10.01
C ALA A 42 8.53 -6.66 -8.95
N TRP A 43 9.11 -6.96 -7.78
CA TRP A 43 8.46 -7.70 -6.68
C TRP A 43 7.37 -6.90 -5.96
N VAL A 44 7.34 -5.59 -6.14
CA VAL A 44 6.28 -4.72 -5.60
C VAL A 44 5.28 -4.37 -6.70
N LEU A 45 5.76 -4.10 -7.91
CA LEU A 45 4.93 -3.71 -9.04
C LEU A 45 4.08 -4.87 -9.59
N ALA A 46 4.61 -6.09 -9.68
CA ALA A 46 3.84 -7.21 -10.23
C ALA A 46 2.59 -7.54 -9.41
N PRO A 47 2.66 -7.67 -8.06
CA PRO A 47 1.47 -7.83 -7.22
C PRO A 47 0.49 -6.66 -7.34
N PHE A 48 0.99 -5.43 -7.46
CA PHE A 48 0.15 -4.26 -7.68
C PHE A 48 -0.66 -4.37 -8.98
N VAL A 49 -0.01 -4.72 -10.10
CA VAL A 49 -0.68 -4.89 -11.40
C VAL A 49 -1.71 -6.02 -11.34
N ILE A 50 -1.38 -7.13 -10.68
CA ILE A 50 -2.32 -8.23 -10.45
C ILE A 50 -3.53 -7.76 -9.61
N ALA A 51 -3.29 -7.00 -8.54
CA ALA A 51 -4.36 -6.47 -7.70
C ALA A 51 -5.27 -5.48 -8.45
N VAL A 52 -4.71 -4.66 -9.34
CA VAL A 52 -5.50 -3.80 -10.25
C VAL A 52 -6.39 -4.66 -11.14
N ALA A 53 -5.85 -5.72 -11.75
CA ALA A 53 -6.63 -6.62 -12.60
C ALA A 53 -7.75 -7.33 -11.82
N ILE A 54 -7.45 -7.87 -10.63
CA ILE A 54 -8.46 -8.45 -9.72
C ILE A 54 -9.53 -7.42 -9.40
N ARG A 55 -9.14 -6.17 -9.09
CA ARG A 55 -10.08 -5.12 -8.73
C ARG A 55 -11.00 -4.71 -9.88
N LEU A 56 -10.46 -4.64 -11.10
CA LEU A 56 -11.23 -4.39 -12.32
C LEU A 56 -12.24 -5.51 -12.56
N LEU A 57 -11.82 -6.77 -12.42
CA LEU A 57 -12.71 -7.94 -12.56
C LEU A 57 -13.81 -7.95 -11.49
N ALA A 58 -13.52 -7.45 -10.28
CA ALA A 58 -14.49 -7.30 -9.20
C ALA A 58 -15.40 -6.05 -9.33
N GLY A 59 -15.34 -5.31 -10.45
CA GLY A 59 -16.17 -4.12 -10.71
C GLY A 59 -15.71 -2.84 -9.98
N GLY A 60 -14.55 -2.86 -9.32
CA GLY A 60 -14.01 -1.73 -8.57
C GLY A 60 -13.25 -0.71 -9.42
N TYR A 61 -13.83 -0.31 -10.55
CA TYR A 61 -13.16 0.47 -11.60
C TYR A 61 -12.58 1.80 -11.11
N SER A 62 -13.33 2.54 -10.29
CA SER A 62 -12.91 3.85 -9.79
C SER A 62 -11.69 3.77 -8.86
N LEU A 63 -11.64 2.75 -8.00
CA LEU A 63 -10.49 2.52 -7.11
C LEU A 63 -9.26 2.04 -7.89
N ALA A 64 -9.45 1.19 -8.90
CA ALA A 64 -8.38 0.72 -9.77
C ALA A 64 -7.79 1.86 -10.61
N ALA A 65 -8.65 2.77 -11.10
CA ALA A 65 -8.25 3.98 -11.81
C ALA A 65 -7.44 4.91 -10.91
N LEU A 66 -7.88 5.15 -9.67
CA LEU A 66 -7.14 5.93 -8.68
C LEU A 66 -5.75 5.35 -8.40
N ALA A 67 -5.66 4.04 -8.18
CA ALA A 67 -4.39 3.37 -7.94
C ALA A 67 -3.43 3.53 -9.12
N THR A 68 -3.94 3.31 -10.34
CA THR A 68 -3.16 3.42 -11.56
C THR A 68 -2.69 4.87 -11.79
N ALA A 69 -3.58 5.84 -11.57
CA ALA A 69 -3.26 7.26 -11.63
C ALA A 69 -2.16 7.63 -10.64
N ALA A 70 -2.28 7.20 -9.38
CA ALA A 70 -1.28 7.43 -8.34
C ALA A 70 0.09 6.90 -8.79
N LEU A 71 0.17 5.65 -9.27
CA LEU A 71 1.41 5.04 -9.75
C LEU A 71 2.03 5.80 -10.94
N VAL A 72 1.23 6.12 -11.96
CA VAL A 72 1.72 6.81 -13.18
C VAL A 72 2.22 8.20 -12.83
N VAL A 73 1.47 8.94 -12.01
CA VAL A 73 1.81 10.30 -11.61
C VAL A 73 3.07 10.29 -10.74
N SER A 74 3.24 9.33 -9.83
CA SER A 74 4.44 9.25 -9.00
C SER A 74 5.71 8.89 -9.78
N ASN A 75 5.60 8.19 -10.91
CA ASN A 75 6.73 7.92 -11.80
C ASN A 75 7.14 9.13 -12.67
N ARG A 76 6.38 10.25 -12.66
CA ARG A 76 6.73 11.46 -13.45
C ARG A 76 8.11 12.03 -13.15
N LYS A 77 8.65 11.79 -11.94
CA LYS A 77 9.97 12.26 -11.54
C LYS A 77 11.10 11.67 -12.40
N GLN A 78 10.86 10.52 -13.04
CA GLN A 78 11.80 9.85 -13.95
C GLN A 78 11.72 10.36 -15.40
N MET A 79 10.78 11.25 -15.72
CA MET A 79 10.60 11.79 -17.07
C MET A 79 11.52 12.98 -17.34
N ALA A 80 11.80 13.23 -18.62
CA ALA A 80 12.49 14.44 -19.07
C ALA A 80 11.77 15.71 -18.57
N GLU A 81 12.53 16.76 -18.26
CA GLU A 81 12.03 17.92 -17.50
C GLU A 81 10.81 18.63 -18.14
N ARG A 82 10.78 18.74 -19.48
CA ARG A 82 9.62 19.32 -20.19
C ARG A 82 8.34 18.48 -20.01
N CYS A 83 8.47 17.16 -20.09
CA CYS A 83 7.35 16.23 -19.85
C CYS A 83 6.92 16.27 -18.38
N ARG A 84 7.88 16.40 -17.45
CA ARG A 84 7.61 16.44 -16.00
C ARG A 84 6.72 17.61 -15.59
N ARG A 85 6.92 18.82 -16.12
CA ARG A 85 6.09 20.01 -15.76
C ARG A 85 4.65 19.89 -16.26
N LEU A 86 4.45 19.37 -17.47
CA LEU A 86 3.10 19.12 -17.99
C LEU A 86 2.42 17.96 -17.24
N ALA A 87 3.17 16.88 -17.01
CA ALA A 87 2.68 15.71 -16.29
C ALA A 87 2.40 15.99 -14.81
N SER A 88 3.04 16.99 -14.18
CA SER A 88 2.75 17.32 -12.77
C SER A 88 1.37 17.95 -12.60
N GLY A 89 1.02 18.95 -13.42
CA GLY A 89 -0.30 19.61 -13.31
C GLY A 89 -1.44 18.67 -13.69
N ILE A 90 -1.34 18.06 -14.87
CA ILE A 90 -2.36 17.13 -15.38
C ILE A 90 -2.45 15.88 -14.50
N GLY A 91 -1.31 15.34 -14.07
CA GLY A 91 -1.27 14.16 -13.22
C GLY A 91 -1.95 14.36 -11.88
N ILE A 92 -1.67 15.47 -11.19
CA ILE A 92 -2.32 15.80 -9.92
C ILE A 92 -3.85 15.94 -10.13
N ALA A 93 -4.28 16.60 -11.20
CA ALA A 93 -5.70 16.72 -11.53
C ALA A 93 -6.35 15.34 -11.76
N ILE A 94 -5.69 14.43 -12.46
CA ILE A 94 -6.18 13.05 -12.68
C ILE A 94 -6.32 12.30 -11.35
N VAL A 95 -5.35 12.42 -10.43
CA VAL A 95 -5.43 11.78 -9.11
C VAL A 95 -6.60 12.35 -8.30
N ILE A 96 -6.79 13.68 -8.31
CA ILE A 96 -7.92 14.34 -7.64
C ILE A 96 -9.25 13.86 -8.22
N LEU A 97 -9.41 13.88 -9.55
CA LEU A 97 -10.63 13.43 -10.21
C LEU A 97 -10.92 11.95 -9.92
N SER A 98 -9.90 11.10 -9.97
CA SER A 98 -10.03 9.67 -9.64
C SER A 98 -10.39 9.46 -8.16
N THR A 99 -9.87 10.30 -7.27
CA THR A 99 -10.22 10.30 -5.84
C THR A 99 -11.69 10.64 -5.65
N LEU A 100 -12.16 11.73 -6.26
CA LEU A 100 -13.56 12.16 -6.20
C LEU A 100 -14.51 11.10 -6.78
N ALA A 101 -14.12 10.43 -7.85
CA ALA A 101 -14.90 9.35 -8.47
C ALA A 101 -14.94 8.07 -7.61
N SER A 102 -13.86 7.79 -6.85
CA SER A 102 -13.75 6.58 -6.04
C SER A 102 -14.38 6.71 -4.65
N LEU A 103 -14.42 7.93 -4.11
CA LEU A 103 -14.86 8.21 -2.74
C LEU A 103 -16.28 7.70 -2.41
N PRO A 104 -17.31 7.85 -3.29
CA PRO A 104 -18.67 7.39 -2.98
C PRO A 104 -18.79 5.87 -2.88
N SER A 105 -18.05 5.13 -3.72
CA SER A 105 -18.16 3.67 -3.79
C SER A 105 -17.20 2.97 -2.83
N HIS A 106 -16.03 3.55 -2.59
CA HIS A 106 -14.94 2.93 -1.82
C HIS A 106 -14.27 3.95 -0.89
N PRO A 107 -15.01 4.52 0.09
CA PRO A 107 -14.52 5.64 0.90
C PRO A 107 -13.20 5.30 1.62
N THR A 108 -13.13 4.14 2.27
CA THR A 108 -11.94 3.72 3.01
C THR A 108 -10.73 3.52 2.10
N GLY A 109 -10.91 2.72 1.03
CA GLY A 109 -9.83 2.45 0.08
C GLY A 109 -9.32 3.73 -0.58
N THR A 110 -10.23 4.64 -0.91
CA THR A 110 -9.90 5.95 -1.51
C THR A 110 -9.07 6.81 -0.57
N LEU A 111 -9.51 6.99 0.67
CA LEU A 111 -8.79 7.81 1.66
C LEU A 111 -7.43 7.22 1.99
N ALA A 112 -7.34 5.89 2.12
CA ALA A 112 -6.08 5.22 2.33
C ALA A 112 -5.13 5.40 1.13
N MET A 113 -5.62 5.17 -0.10
CA MET A 113 -4.83 5.36 -1.32
C MET A 113 -4.28 6.78 -1.41
N LEU A 114 -5.11 7.77 -1.12
CA LEU A 114 -4.71 9.18 -1.14
C LEU A 114 -3.65 9.47 -0.08
N ALA A 115 -3.82 8.97 1.15
CA ALA A 115 -2.84 9.16 2.23
C ALA A 115 -1.47 8.52 1.90
N PHE A 116 -1.47 7.29 1.36
CA PHE A 116 -0.24 6.62 0.93
C PHE A 116 0.39 7.29 -0.29
N TRP A 117 -0.41 7.78 -1.23
CA TRP A 117 0.08 8.53 -2.39
C TRP A 117 0.72 9.84 -1.97
N LEU A 118 0.07 10.62 -1.09
CA LEU A 118 0.66 11.84 -0.53
C LEU A 118 1.94 11.54 0.24
N SER A 119 1.97 10.44 1.00
CA SER A 119 3.19 10.00 1.69
C SER A 119 4.30 9.68 0.71
N TRP A 120 4.02 9.02 -0.41
CA TRP A 120 5.00 8.80 -1.49
C TRP A 120 5.48 10.13 -2.10
N GLU A 121 4.56 11.04 -2.44
CA GLU A 121 4.89 12.30 -3.11
C GLU A 121 5.72 13.25 -2.26
N LEU A 122 5.39 13.34 -0.97
CA LEU A 122 5.95 14.28 -0.02
C LEU A 122 7.14 13.73 0.77
N ALA A 123 7.33 12.41 0.83
CA ALA A 123 8.46 11.82 1.53
C ALA A 123 9.79 12.03 0.77
N PRO A 124 10.92 12.22 1.49
CA PRO A 124 12.26 12.22 0.91
C PRO A 124 12.55 10.94 0.11
N GLU A 125 13.34 11.10 -0.95
CA GLU A 125 13.30 10.38 -2.24
C GLU A 125 13.36 8.84 -2.26
N PHE A 126 13.63 8.13 -1.16
CA PHE A 126 13.97 6.70 -1.23
C PHE A 126 13.21 5.75 -0.29
N ILE A 127 12.45 6.27 0.69
CA ILE A 127 11.93 5.41 1.78
C ILE A 127 10.42 5.09 1.61
N GLY A 128 9.63 5.97 0.99
CA GLY A 128 8.16 5.83 1.00
C GLY A 128 7.51 5.07 -0.16
N GLY A 129 8.20 4.89 -1.29
CA GLY A 129 7.56 4.43 -2.53
C GLY A 129 7.11 2.96 -2.51
N ALA A 130 7.95 2.07 -1.97
CA ALA A 130 7.64 0.64 -1.89
C ALA A 130 6.52 0.38 -0.88
N ASP A 131 6.61 0.93 0.32
CA ASP A 131 5.59 0.79 1.38
C ASP A 131 4.25 1.38 0.95
N ALA A 132 4.26 2.52 0.26
CA ALA A 132 3.05 3.11 -0.31
C ALA A 132 2.44 2.18 -1.36
N LEU A 133 3.23 1.66 -2.30
CA LEU A 133 2.71 0.78 -3.35
C LEU A 133 2.20 -0.56 -2.79
N VAL A 134 2.86 -1.12 -1.78
CA VAL A 134 2.36 -2.30 -1.05
C VAL A 134 1.05 -1.99 -0.36
N SER A 135 0.97 -0.88 0.37
CA SER A 135 -0.26 -0.48 1.05
C SER A 135 -1.41 -0.27 0.06
N MET A 136 -1.15 0.41 -1.06
CA MET A 136 -2.12 0.57 -2.15
C MET A 136 -2.57 -0.78 -2.73
N THR A 137 -1.64 -1.73 -2.90
CA THR A 137 -1.95 -3.11 -3.31
C THR A 137 -2.91 -3.77 -2.33
N LEU A 138 -2.66 -3.66 -1.03
CA LEU A 138 -3.54 -4.21 0.00
C LEU A 138 -4.93 -3.58 -0.03
N PHE A 139 -5.04 -2.27 -0.26
CA PHE A 139 -6.35 -1.59 -0.38
C PHE A 139 -7.08 -1.87 -1.70
N LEU A 140 -6.38 -2.28 -2.76
CA LEU A 140 -7.02 -2.83 -3.96
C LEU A 140 -7.67 -4.19 -3.67
N LEU A 141 -6.99 -5.03 -2.88
CA LEU A 141 -7.50 -6.36 -2.50
C LEU A 141 -8.63 -6.26 -1.46
N TRP A 142 -8.45 -5.47 -0.40
CA TRP A 142 -9.39 -5.32 0.70
C TRP A 142 -9.60 -3.85 1.08
N PRO A 143 -10.50 -3.11 0.39
CA PRO A 143 -10.79 -1.70 0.68
C PRO A 143 -11.68 -1.52 1.91
N GLN A 144 -11.29 -2.10 3.05
CA GLN A 144 -12.13 -2.21 4.25
C GLN A 144 -11.57 -1.41 5.42
N TYR A 145 -12.44 -0.91 6.29
CA TYR A 145 -12.06 -0.19 7.51
C TYR A 145 -11.16 -1.01 8.45
N GLY A 146 -11.40 -2.33 8.52
CA GLY A 146 -10.58 -3.22 9.34
C GLY A 146 -9.10 -3.20 8.95
N LEU A 147 -8.80 -3.21 7.65
CA LEU A 147 -7.42 -3.13 7.16
C LEU A 147 -6.78 -1.79 7.49
N LEU A 148 -7.51 -0.69 7.31
CA LEU A 148 -7.02 0.66 7.65
C LEU A 148 -6.68 0.77 9.14
N ILE A 149 -7.57 0.31 10.01
CA ILE A 149 -7.33 0.32 11.46
C ILE A 149 -6.13 -0.56 11.81
N ALA A 150 -6.01 -1.74 11.22
CA ALA A 150 -4.89 -2.65 11.49
C ALA A 150 -3.53 -2.05 11.06
N ILE A 151 -3.48 -1.37 9.91
CA ILE A 151 -2.27 -0.70 9.42
C ILE A 151 -1.89 0.48 10.32
N LEU A 152 -2.86 1.35 10.65
CA LEU A 152 -2.63 2.51 11.53
C LEU A 152 -2.21 2.07 12.93
N ALA A 153 -2.88 1.09 13.52
CA ALA A 153 -2.55 0.56 14.84
C ALA A 153 -1.17 -0.10 14.83
N GLY A 154 -0.83 -0.89 13.80
CA GLY A 154 0.48 -1.52 13.65
C GLY A 154 1.62 -0.49 13.62
N HIS A 155 1.47 0.56 12.81
CA HIS A 155 2.47 1.64 12.73
C HIS A 155 2.56 2.45 14.03
N LEU A 156 1.42 2.76 14.66
CA LEU A 156 1.39 3.46 15.95
C LEU A 156 2.08 2.64 17.05
N LEU A 157 1.81 1.35 17.14
CA LEU A 157 2.45 0.48 18.13
C LEU A 157 3.95 0.33 17.87
N ALA A 158 4.36 0.18 16.60
CA ALA A 158 5.78 0.09 16.24
C ALA A 158 6.55 1.38 16.59
N THR A 159 5.98 2.54 16.25
CA THR A 159 6.57 3.86 16.57
C THR A 159 6.66 4.10 18.08
N LEU A 160 5.59 3.82 18.84
CA LEU A 160 5.61 3.94 20.31
C LEU A 160 6.59 2.96 20.96
N GLY A 161 6.64 1.72 20.49
CA GLY A 161 7.56 0.70 21.01
C GLY A 161 9.03 1.09 20.82
N LEU A 162 9.38 1.65 19.66
CA LEU A 162 10.73 2.15 19.41
C LEU A 162 11.05 3.40 20.22
N LEU A 163 10.10 4.33 20.37
CA LEU A 163 10.28 5.50 21.23
C LEU A 163 10.58 5.08 22.68
N ALA A 164 9.83 4.11 23.22
CA ALA A 164 10.05 3.57 24.55
C ALA A 164 11.41 2.87 24.67
N TRP A 165 11.79 2.09 23.65
CA TRP A 165 13.08 1.39 23.63
C TRP A 165 14.28 2.35 23.59
N ASP A 166 14.23 3.38 22.74
CA ASP A 166 15.26 4.41 22.64
C ASP A 166 15.39 5.20 23.94
N GLY A 167 14.26 5.57 24.55
CA GLY A 167 14.21 6.21 25.86
C GLY A 167 14.83 5.35 26.96
N TYR A 168 14.49 4.06 27.00
CA TYR A 168 15.05 3.10 27.96
C TYR A 168 16.56 2.91 27.79
N ARG A 169 17.04 2.84 26.54
CA ARG A 169 18.46 2.67 26.21
C ARG A 169 19.27 3.99 26.23
N LYS A 170 18.64 5.12 26.58
CA LYS A 170 19.22 6.48 26.51
C LYS A 170 19.88 6.79 25.16
N ARG A 171 19.35 6.24 24.07
CA ARG A 171 19.84 6.52 22.72
C ARG A 171 19.26 7.85 22.23
N LYS A 172 20.03 8.61 21.44
CA LYS A 172 19.55 9.86 20.82
C LYS A 172 18.57 9.54 19.69
N LEU A 173 17.31 9.16 19.98
CA LEU A 173 16.19 8.98 19.02
C LEU A 173 16.58 8.53 17.59
N THR A 174 17.55 7.63 17.50
CA THR A 174 18.31 7.38 16.25
C THR A 174 17.68 6.24 15.49
N LEU A 175 16.87 5.42 16.16
CA LEU A 175 16.18 4.28 15.58
C LEU A 175 14.81 4.64 15.02
N MET A 176 14.30 5.85 15.25
CA MET A 176 12.99 6.30 14.74
C MET A 176 12.93 6.31 13.20
N HIS A 177 14.05 6.51 12.51
CA HIS A 177 14.12 6.44 11.04
C HIS A 177 14.16 5.00 10.48
N ARG A 178 14.36 3.99 11.34
CA ARG A 178 14.66 2.61 10.95
C ARG A 178 13.50 1.64 11.13
N ILE A 179 12.26 2.12 11.20
CA ILE A 179 11.11 1.20 11.24
C ILE A 179 10.99 0.55 9.87
N PRO A 180 11.24 -0.77 9.74
CA PRO A 180 11.01 -1.44 8.47
C PRO A 180 9.48 -1.48 8.25
N GLY A 181 8.99 -0.85 7.19
CA GLY A 181 7.55 -0.73 6.94
C GLY A 181 6.92 -2.07 6.56
N MET A 182 7.66 -2.92 5.83
CA MET A 182 7.15 -4.20 5.32
C MET A 182 6.77 -5.20 6.43
N PRO A 183 7.61 -5.43 7.47
CA PRO A 183 7.21 -6.25 8.62
C PRO A 183 5.97 -5.72 9.35
N VAL A 184 5.84 -4.39 9.49
CA VAL A 184 4.67 -3.78 10.12
C VAL A 184 3.42 -4.07 9.30
N LEU A 185 3.48 -3.90 7.97
CA LEU A 185 2.38 -4.23 7.07
C LEU A 185 2.00 -5.72 7.13
N ALA A 186 2.97 -6.64 7.19
CA ALA A 186 2.73 -8.07 7.33
C ALA A 186 1.94 -8.39 8.60
N VAL A 187 2.38 -7.85 9.74
CA VAL A 187 1.71 -8.03 11.03
C VAL A 187 0.29 -7.43 11.00
N SER A 188 0.12 -6.25 10.41
CA SER A 188 -1.19 -5.63 10.23
C SER A 188 -2.15 -6.50 9.41
N VAL A 189 -1.68 -7.17 8.34
CA VAL A 189 -2.52 -8.09 7.55
C VAL A 189 -2.92 -9.32 8.37
N VAL A 190 -2.04 -9.86 9.22
CA VAL A 190 -2.38 -10.96 10.12
C VAL A 190 -3.47 -10.55 11.12
N PHE A 191 -3.33 -9.38 11.75
CA PHE A 191 -4.36 -8.86 12.66
C PHE A 191 -5.69 -8.62 11.93
N PHE A 192 -5.65 -8.02 10.74
CA PHE A 192 -6.83 -7.84 9.91
C PHE A 192 -7.51 -9.17 9.61
N ALA A 193 -6.75 -10.20 9.22
CA ALA A 193 -7.31 -11.51 8.91
C ALA A 193 -8.00 -12.16 10.12
N LEU A 194 -7.36 -12.12 11.30
CA LEU A 194 -7.88 -12.73 12.53
C LEU A 194 -9.16 -12.06 13.05
N LEU A 195 -9.30 -10.75 12.81
CA LEU A 195 -10.38 -9.93 13.36
C LEU A 195 -11.53 -9.70 12.37
N TYR A 196 -11.25 -9.64 11.06
CA TYR A 196 -12.23 -9.17 10.06
C TYR A 196 -12.45 -10.11 8.87
N LEU A 197 -11.59 -11.11 8.62
CA LEU A 197 -11.76 -12.07 7.51
C LEU A 197 -12.26 -13.45 7.97
N ARG A 198 -12.92 -13.53 9.14
CA ARG A 198 -13.52 -14.77 9.66
C ARG A 198 -14.68 -15.26 8.81
#